data_AF-A0A2S0PBC5-F1
#
_entry.id   AF-A0A2S0PBC5-F1
#
_cell.length_a   1.000
_cell.length_b   1.000
_cell.length_c   1.000
_cell.angle_alpha   90.00
_cell.angle_beta   90.00
_cell.angle_gamma   90.00
#
_symmetry.space_group_name_H-M   'P 1'
#
loop_
_entity.id
_entity.type
_entity.pdbx_description
1 polymer ?
#
loop_
_entity_poly.entity_id
_entity_poly.type
_entity_poly.pdbx_seq_one_letter_code
_entity_poly.pdbx_strand_id
1 'polypeptide(L)'
;MSTIQLFRYSHSQAQELSGYHAKLERQLHTLVESQMETLLGVRFLASEYATGKTHRGRIDSLGIDENGCPVIIEYKRTSNENVINQGLFYLDWLLDHKAEFNWLVMEKLGKQAVEDIEWKGTRLLCIASDFTRYDEHAVQQIPRNIELIRYRFFDHDLLLLERVNTVSEKALDVAIATTESEPTTPATAKVSRDKTQEEQLAQNSQDIRDLYAAVTDFILSLGEDVQERQLKLYTAFRRIKNFACVVALPKRLLVMLKLDPKQVTLEDNFSRDVSGVGHWGTGDLELTLRAAEDLEKAKPLIERCYLES
;
A
#
# COMPACT_ATOMS: atom_id res chain seq x y z
N MET A 1 6.28 -22.70 -9.44
CA MET A 1 5.14 -22.92 -8.54
C MET A 1 5.67 -23.49 -7.24
N SER A 2 5.86 -22.66 -6.23
CA SER A 2 6.03 -23.14 -4.86
C SER A 2 4.67 -23.65 -4.40
N THR A 3 4.56 -24.95 -4.09
CA THR A 3 3.38 -25.46 -3.40
C THR A 3 3.52 -25.06 -1.94
N ILE A 4 2.76 -24.04 -1.50
CA ILE A 4 2.77 -23.65 -0.09
C ILE A 4 2.10 -24.76 0.72
N GLN A 5 2.85 -25.32 1.67
CA GLN A 5 2.36 -26.31 2.61
C GLN A 5 2.24 -25.66 3.99
N LEU A 6 1.06 -25.74 4.58
CA LEU A 6 0.81 -25.24 5.93
C LEU A 6 0.67 -26.42 6.88
N PHE A 7 1.41 -26.41 7.98
CA PHE A 7 1.35 -27.47 8.99
C PHE A 7 0.91 -26.90 10.34
N ARG A 8 -0.02 -27.59 10.99
CA ARG A 8 -0.23 -27.45 12.42
C ARG A 8 0.74 -28.38 13.13
N TYR A 9 1.61 -27.86 13.98
CA TYR A 9 2.62 -28.67 14.66
C TYR A 9 2.56 -28.54 16.18
N SER A 10 3.04 -29.59 16.85
CA SER A 10 3.29 -29.70 18.29
C SER A 10 4.67 -30.34 18.50
N HIS A 11 5.09 -30.52 19.76
CA HIS A 11 6.40 -31.13 20.06
C HIS A 11 6.61 -32.55 19.49
N SER A 12 5.53 -33.31 19.23
CA SER A 12 5.62 -34.72 18.81
C SER A 12 4.99 -35.02 17.45
N GLN A 13 4.31 -34.06 16.82
CA GLN A 13 3.57 -34.31 15.59
C GLN A 13 3.41 -33.03 14.76
N ALA A 14 3.49 -33.18 13.43
CA ALA A 14 3.05 -32.20 12.46
C ALA A 14 1.91 -32.79 11.62
N GLN A 15 0.87 -31.99 11.40
CA GLN A 15 -0.28 -32.32 10.57
C GLN A 15 -0.38 -31.28 9.45
N GLU A 16 -0.31 -31.71 8.21
CA GLU A 16 -0.55 -30.83 7.05
C GLU A 16 -2.02 -30.41 7.00
N LEU A 17 -2.25 -29.11 6.85
CA LEU A 17 -3.56 -28.53 6.61
C LEU A 17 -3.81 -28.49 5.10
N SER A 18 -4.87 -29.16 4.66
CA SER A 18 -5.22 -29.20 3.25
C SER A 18 -5.79 -27.85 2.82
N GLY A 19 -5.06 -27.15 1.95
CA GLY A 19 -5.54 -25.89 1.40
C GLY A 19 -6.66 -26.10 0.38
N TYR A 20 -7.62 -25.17 0.31
CA TYR A 20 -8.70 -25.17 -0.68
C TYR A 20 -8.99 -23.75 -1.20
N HIS A 21 -9.83 -23.65 -2.24
CA HIS A 21 -10.28 -22.38 -2.84
C HIS A 21 -11.76 -22.14 -2.58
N ALA A 22 -12.21 -20.89 -2.74
CA ALA A 22 -13.61 -20.54 -2.56
C ALA A 22 -14.52 -21.37 -3.48
N LYS A 23 -15.67 -21.84 -2.97
CA LYS A 23 -16.65 -22.55 -3.81
C LYS A 23 -17.30 -21.60 -4.80
N LEU A 24 -17.58 -20.38 -4.34
CA LEU A 24 -18.14 -19.29 -5.13
C LEU A 24 -17.23 -18.07 -4.98
N GLU A 25 -16.98 -17.35 -6.08
CA GLU A 25 -16.21 -16.10 -6.07
C GLU A 25 -16.75 -15.09 -5.05
N ARG A 26 -18.08 -15.00 -4.93
CA ARG A 26 -18.76 -14.17 -3.93
C ARG A 26 -18.31 -14.42 -2.49
N GLN A 27 -17.90 -15.64 -2.13
CA GLN A 27 -17.41 -15.93 -0.78
C GLN A 27 -16.10 -15.21 -0.49
N LEU A 28 -15.16 -15.23 -1.45
CA LEU A 28 -13.91 -14.50 -1.36
C LEU A 28 -14.17 -13.00 -1.34
N HIS A 29 -15.01 -12.54 -2.26
CA HIS A 29 -15.39 -11.13 -2.40
C HIS A 29 -15.94 -10.58 -1.08
N THR A 30 -16.98 -11.20 -0.50
CA THR A 30 -17.59 -10.75 0.75
C THR A 30 -16.62 -10.81 1.94
N LEU A 31 -15.76 -11.84 2.00
CA LEU A 31 -14.76 -11.94 3.06
C LEU A 31 -13.77 -10.76 2.98
N VAL A 32 -13.18 -10.53 1.81
CA VAL A 32 -12.18 -9.49 1.64
C VAL A 32 -12.79 -8.11 1.88
N GLU A 33 -13.97 -7.81 1.34
CA GLU A 33 -14.65 -6.53 1.60
C GLU A 33 -14.91 -6.28 3.09
N SER A 34 -15.36 -7.31 3.82
CA SER A 34 -15.68 -7.17 5.25
C SER A 34 -14.44 -6.96 6.14
N GLN A 35 -13.25 -7.36 5.67
CA GLN A 35 -11.99 -7.31 6.41
C GLN A 35 -10.90 -6.54 5.64
N MET A 36 -11.31 -5.67 4.70
CA MET A 36 -10.41 -5.10 3.69
C MET A 36 -9.28 -4.29 4.31
N GLU A 37 -9.57 -3.57 5.37
CA GLU A 37 -8.59 -2.77 6.11
C GLU A 37 -7.55 -3.66 6.80
N THR A 38 -7.99 -4.76 7.44
CA THR A 38 -7.09 -5.71 8.11
C THR A 38 -6.22 -6.47 7.12
N LEU A 39 -6.83 -6.97 6.04
CA LEU A 39 -6.18 -7.84 5.06
C LEU A 39 -5.26 -7.06 4.10
N LEU A 40 -5.70 -5.88 3.64
CA LEU A 40 -5.06 -5.15 2.55
C LEU A 40 -4.60 -3.74 2.93
N GLY A 41 -4.98 -3.21 4.09
CA GLY A 41 -4.76 -1.80 4.43
C GLY A 41 -5.60 -0.85 3.60
N VAL A 42 -6.74 -1.33 3.08
CA VAL A 42 -7.61 -0.54 2.20
C VAL A 42 -8.93 -0.29 2.91
N ARG A 43 -9.33 0.98 2.98
CA ARG A 43 -10.66 1.38 3.44
C ARG A 43 -11.66 1.18 2.31
N PHE A 44 -12.64 0.33 2.55
CA PHE A 44 -13.68 -0.03 1.59
C PHE A 44 -14.61 1.15 1.27
N LEU A 45 -14.93 1.34 -0.02
CA LEU A 45 -15.82 2.40 -0.51
C LEU A 45 -17.09 1.86 -1.15
N ALA A 46 -16.97 0.91 -2.07
CA ALA A 46 -18.10 0.35 -2.80
C ALA A 46 -17.82 -1.09 -3.28
N SER A 47 -18.90 -1.87 -3.32
CA SER A 47 -18.96 -3.20 -3.93
C SER A 47 -19.68 -3.08 -5.27
N GLU A 48 -19.29 -3.90 -6.25
CA GLU A 48 -20.02 -4.09 -7.49
C GLU A 48 -20.34 -2.77 -8.21
N TYR A 49 -19.35 -1.85 -8.24
CA TYR A 49 -19.53 -0.49 -8.72
C TYR A 49 -19.73 -0.44 -10.23
N ALA A 50 -20.88 0.06 -10.68
CA ALA A 50 -21.24 0.11 -12.09
C ALA A 50 -20.54 1.26 -12.82
N THR A 51 -19.85 0.96 -13.93
CA THR A 51 -19.08 1.96 -14.72
C THR A 51 -19.95 2.66 -15.78
N GLY A 52 -21.25 2.81 -15.51
CA GLY A 52 -22.21 3.46 -16.41
C GLY A 52 -22.49 2.74 -17.74
N LYS A 53 -23.29 3.39 -18.59
CA LYS A 53 -23.83 2.80 -19.84
C LYS A 53 -22.81 2.67 -20.97
N THR A 54 -21.72 3.45 -20.91
CA THR A 54 -20.69 3.50 -21.96
C THR A 54 -19.69 2.36 -21.81
N HIS A 55 -19.19 2.12 -20.60
CA HIS A 55 -18.24 1.04 -20.32
C HIS A 55 -18.93 -0.30 -20.05
N ARG A 56 -20.21 -0.29 -19.61
CA ARG A 56 -21.05 -1.49 -19.34
C ARG A 56 -20.37 -2.56 -18.48
N GLY A 57 -19.44 -2.16 -17.64
CA GLY A 57 -18.69 -3.01 -16.74
C GLY A 57 -19.12 -2.83 -15.30
N ARG A 58 -18.46 -3.60 -14.43
CA ARG A 58 -18.68 -3.58 -12.99
C ARG A 58 -17.35 -3.87 -12.30
N ILE A 59 -16.89 -2.90 -11.53
CA ILE A 59 -15.70 -3.03 -10.69
C ILE A 59 -16.10 -3.85 -9.47
N ASP A 60 -15.34 -4.88 -9.13
CA ASP A 60 -15.71 -5.76 -8.01
C ASP A 60 -15.68 -5.00 -6.69
N SER A 61 -14.55 -4.38 -6.33
CA SER A 61 -14.48 -3.47 -5.18
C SER A 61 -13.65 -2.22 -5.44
N LEU A 62 -14.08 -1.11 -4.84
CA LEU A 62 -13.33 0.14 -4.77
C LEU A 62 -12.95 0.47 -3.32
N GLY A 63 -11.75 1.00 -3.15
CA GLY A 63 -11.25 1.44 -1.85
C GLY A 63 -10.20 2.55 -1.95
N ILE A 64 -9.69 2.96 -0.79
CA ILE A 64 -8.55 3.88 -0.67
C ILE A 64 -7.54 3.28 0.32
N ASP A 65 -6.26 3.24 -0.05
CA ASP A 65 -5.22 2.68 0.82
C ASP A 65 -4.74 3.67 1.89
N GLU A 66 -3.78 3.22 2.70
CA GLU A 66 -3.20 3.97 3.81
C GLU A 66 -2.44 5.23 3.39
N ASN A 67 -2.07 5.32 2.11
CA ASN A 67 -1.39 6.47 1.51
C ASN A 67 -2.36 7.42 0.81
N GLY A 68 -3.67 7.17 0.89
CA GLY A 68 -4.67 7.95 0.15
C GLY A 68 -4.78 7.57 -1.32
N CYS A 69 -4.19 6.46 -1.75
CA CYS A 69 -4.22 6.06 -3.16
C CYS A 69 -5.52 5.32 -3.47
N PRO A 70 -6.22 5.63 -4.59
CA PRO A 70 -7.37 4.87 -5.04
C PRO A 70 -6.98 3.41 -5.35
N VAL A 71 -7.82 2.46 -4.97
CA VAL A 71 -7.57 1.02 -5.18
C VAL A 71 -8.77 0.36 -5.85
N ILE A 72 -8.52 -0.32 -6.96
CA ILE A 72 -9.43 -1.30 -7.55
C ILE A 72 -9.01 -2.68 -7.10
N ILE A 73 -9.96 -3.50 -6.66
CA ILE A 73 -9.74 -4.90 -6.33
C ILE A 73 -10.64 -5.75 -7.22
N GLU A 74 -10.06 -6.70 -7.94
CA GLU A 74 -10.74 -7.65 -8.81
C GLU A 74 -10.48 -9.08 -8.33
N TYR A 75 -11.52 -9.90 -8.24
CA TYR A 75 -11.42 -11.25 -7.69
C TYR A 75 -11.58 -12.31 -8.76
N LYS A 76 -10.87 -13.43 -8.61
CA LYS A 76 -11.11 -14.64 -9.38
C LYS A 76 -11.03 -15.91 -8.58
N ARG A 77 -11.95 -16.82 -8.88
CA ARG A 77 -11.89 -18.19 -8.35
C ARG A 77 -10.81 -19.05 -8.99
N THR A 78 -10.46 -18.82 -10.25
CA THR A 78 -9.55 -19.67 -11.05
C THR A 78 -8.50 -18.84 -11.80
N SER A 79 -7.40 -19.48 -12.20
CA SER A 79 -6.24 -18.84 -12.86
C SER A 79 -6.39 -18.56 -14.35
N ASN A 80 -7.43 -19.10 -15.00
CA ASN A 80 -7.58 -19.03 -16.47
C ASN A 80 -8.44 -17.85 -16.94
N GLU A 81 -8.79 -16.93 -16.03
CA GLU A 81 -9.62 -15.77 -16.35
C GLU A 81 -8.76 -14.51 -16.42
N ASN A 82 -9.02 -13.66 -17.44
CA ASN A 82 -8.26 -12.45 -17.74
C ASN A 82 -8.51 -11.30 -16.73
N VAL A 83 -8.31 -11.56 -15.43
CA VAL A 83 -8.52 -10.59 -14.34
C VAL A 83 -7.72 -9.32 -14.52
N ILE A 84 -6.48 -9.45 -15.03
CA ILE A 84 -5.60 -8.32 -15.30
C ILE A 84 -6.22 -7.40 -16.36
N ASN A 85 -6.74 -7.96 -17.46
CA ASN A 85 -7.33 -7.16 -18.53
C ASN A 85 -8.64 -6.48 -18.12
N GLN A 86 -9.46 -7.16 -17.30
CA GLN A 86 -10.67 -6.56 -16.71
C GLN A 86 -10.29 -5.39 -15.78
N GLY A 87 -9.34 -5.64 -14.88
CA GLY A 87 -8.85 -4.62 -13.97
C GLY A 87 -8.23 -3.41 -14.67
N LEU A 88 -7.47 -3.61 -15.75
CA LEU A 88 -6.88 -2.52 -16.54
C LEU A 88 -7.95 -1.65 -17.20
N PHE A 89 -9.00 -2.27 -17.75
CA PHE A 89 -10.13 -1.54 -18.32
C PHE A 89 -10.82 -0.66 -17.26
N TYR A 90 -10.93 -1.14 -16.02
CA TYR A 90 -11.50 -0.36 -14.92
C TYR A 90 -10.55 0.69 -14.35
N LEU A 91 -9.25 0.44 -14.41
CA LEU A 91 -8.23 1.39 -14.02
C LEU A 91 -8.28 2.63 -14.93
N ASP A 92 -8.40 2.44 -16.24
CA ASP A 92 -8.57 3.55 -17.19
C ASP A 92 -9.88 4.31 -16.90
N TRP A 93 -10.98 3.58 -16.66
CA TRP A 93 -12.25 4.20 -16.27
C TRP A 93 -12.11 5.07 -15.02
N LEU A 94 -11.45 4.58 -13.98
CA LEU A 94 -11.26 5.30 -12.71
C LEU A 94 -10.45 6.59 -12.91
N LEU A 95 -9.40 6.54 -13.74
CA LEU A 95 -8.57 7.70 -14.05
C LEU A 95 -9.29 8.74 -14.92
N ASP A 96 -10.22 8.32 -15.77
CA ASP A 96 -11.09 9.23 -16.56
C ASP A 96 -12.25 9.81 -15.72
N HIS A 97 -12.67 9.13 -14.65
CA HIS A 97 -13.86 9.46 -13.85
C HIS A 97 -13.51 9.89 -12.41
N LYS A 98 -12.40 10.61 -12.23
CA LYS A 98 -11.92 11.08 -10.90
C LYS A 98 -12.96 11.83 -10.08
N ALA A 99 -13.84 12.59 -10.74
CA ALA A 99 -14.90 13.34 -10.07
C ALA A 99 -15.93 12.42 -9.37
N GLU A 100 -16.27 11.29 -9.99
CA GLU A 100 -17.20 10.31 -9.43
C GLU A 100 -16.57 9.61 -8.21
N PHE A 101 -15.30 9.21 -8.33
CA PHE A 101 -14.57 8.64 -7.20
C PHE A 101 -14.39 9.62 -6.05
N ASN A 102 -14.06 10.90 -6.33
CA ASN A 102 -13.99 11.95 -5.31
C ASN A 102 -15.31 12.09 -4.55
N TRP A 103 -16.44 12.02 -5.26
CA TRP A 103 -17.76 12.08 -4.63
C TRP A 103 -18.00 10.86 -3.74
N LEU A 104 -17.64 9.65 -4.20
CA LEU A 104 -17.74 8.43 -3.41
C LEU A 104 -16.88 8.50 -2.13
N VAL A 105 -15.64 8.98 -2.23
CA VAL A 105 -14.76 9.21 -1.07
C VAL A 105 -15.36 10.24 -0.12
N MET A 106 -15.88 11.35 -0.64
CA MET A 106 -16.54 12.38 0.16
C MET A 106 -17.74 11.83 0.93
N GLU A 107 -18.57 11.01 0.28
CA GLU A 107 -19.76 10.41 0.86
C GLU A 107 -19.41 9.42 1.98
N LYS A 108 -18.37 8.61 1.79
CA LYS A 108 -18.00 7.53 2.73
C LYS A 108 -17.05 7.96 3.84
N LEU A 109 -16.08 8.82 3.53
CA LEU A 109 -14.94 9.14 4.39
C LEU A 109 -14.83 10.64 4.72
N GLY A 110 -15.69 11.47 4.11
CA GLY A 110 -15.74 12.91 4.35
C GLY A 110 -14.73 13.71 3.53
N LYS A 111 -14.81 15.03 3.69
CA LYS A 111 -14.09 15.99 2.85
C LYS A 111 -12.57 15.90 2.96
N GLN A 112 -12.04 15.65 4.17
CA GLN A 112 -10.59 15.59 4.39
C GLN A 112 -9.95 14.48 3.54
N ALA A 113 -10.59 13.30 3.49
CA ALA A 113 -10.10 12.18 2.71
C ALA A 113 -10.02 12.46 1.20
N VAL A 114 -10.83 13.40 0.67
CA VAL A 114 -10.77 13.82 -0.74
C VAL A 114 -9.55 14.70 -1.00
N GLU A 115 -9.19 15.56 -0.05
CA GLU A 115 -8.03 16.44 -0.16
C GLU A 115 -6.71 15.66 -0.11
N ASP A 116 -6.74 14.47 0.52
CA ASP A 116 -5.59 13.58 0.69
C ASP A 116 -5.46 12.50 -0.42
N ILE A 117 -6.29 12.53 -1.46
CA ILE A 117 -6.23 11.52 -2.54
C ILE A 117 -4.94 11.65 -3.35
N GLU A 118 -4.18 10.55 -3.43
CA GLU A 118 -2.95 10.45 -4.21
C GLU A 118 -3.18 9.63 -5.50
N TRP A 119 -3.56 10.33 -6.57
CA TRP A 119 -3.90 9.71 -7.85
C TRP A 119 -2.74 8.99 -8.53
N LYS A 120 -1.50 9.47 -8.37
CA LYS A 120 -0.34 8.82 -9.01
C LYS A 120 -0.10 7.42 -8.47
N GLY A 121 -0.62 7.14 -7.28
CA GLY A 121 -0.49 5.84 -6.62
C GLY A 121 -1.63 4.89 -6.87
N THR A 122 -2.53 5.19 -7.81
CA THR A 122 -3.69 4.34 -8.08
C THR A 122 -3.24 2.89 -8.32
N ARG A 123 -3.85 1.95 -7.59
CA ARG A 123 -3.47 0.53 -7.57
C ARG A 123 -4.57 -0.35 -8.14
N LEU A 124 -4.15 -1.42 -8.82
CA LEU A 124 -4.99 -2.53 -9.21
C LEU A 124 -4.54 -3.80 -8.48
N LEU A 125 -5.39 -4.34 -7.62
CA LEU A 125 -5.14 -5.60 -6.91
C LEU A 125 -5.98 -6.70 -7.57
N CYS A 126 -5.31 -7.66 -8.19
CA CYS A 126 -5.95 -8.87 -8.71
C CYS A 126 -5.78 -9.99 -7.68
N ILE A 127 -6.89 -10.49 -7.13
CA ILE A 127 -6.87 -11.56 -6.12
C ILE A 127 -7.42 -12.86 -6.73
N ALA A 128 -6.56 -13.87 -6.91
CA ALA A 128 -6.94 -15.11 -7.59
C ALA A 128 -6.41 -16.37 -6.89
N SER A 129 -6.94 -17.53 -7.26
CA SER A 129 -6.46 -18.82 -6.72
C SER A 129 -5.03 -19.14 -7.13
N ASP A 130 -4.64 -18.68 -8.33
CA ASP A 130 -3.30 -18.83 -8.88
C ASP A 130 -3.11 -17.89 -10.08
N PHE A 131 -1.87 -17.67 -10.49
CA PHE A 131 -1.47 -16.90 -11.67
C PHE A 131 -0.49 -17.70 -12.50
N THR A 132 -0.52 -17.51 -13.83
CA THR A 132 0.49 -18.11 -14.69
C THR A 132 1.76 -17.28 -14.71
N ARG A 133 2.89 -17.90 -15.06
CA ARG A 133 4.15 -17.17 -15.32
C ARG A 133 4.01 -16.07 -16.39
N TYR A 134 3.02 -16.18 -17.28
CA TYR A 134 2.75 -15.19 -18.32
C TYR A 134 2.07 -13.97 -17.74
N ASP A 135 1.16 -14.16 -16.77
CA ASP A 135 0.50 -13.08 -16.04
C ASP A 135 1.53 -12.28 -15.24
N GLU A 136 2.38 -12.98 -14.48
CA GLU A 136 3.48 -12.37 -13.71
C GLU A 136 4.44 -11.58 -14.60
N HIS A 137 4.77 -12.10 -15.78
CA HIS A 137 5.63 -11.39 -16.73
C HIS A 137 4.91 -10.19 -17.37
N ALA A 138 3.63 -10.32 -17.72
CA ALA A 138 2.85 -9.26 -18.36
C ALA A 138 2.76 -8.03 -17.47
N VAL A 139 2.46 -8.19 -16.17
CA VAL A 139 2.36 -7.05 -15.25
C VAL A 139 3.66 -6.28 -15.08
N GLN A 140 4.83 -6.92 -15.27
CA GLN A 140 6.13 -6.24 -15.24
C GLN A 140 6.37 -5.33 -16.45
N GLN A 141 5.68 -5.60 -17.57
CA GLN A 141 5.82 -4.81 -18.81
C GLN A 141 4.79 -3.66 -18.88
N ILE A 142 3.82 -3.64 -17.98
CA ILE A 142 2.77 -2.63 -17.95
C ILE A 142 3.18 -1.53 -16.98
N PRO A 143 3.26 -0.25 -17.41
CA PRO A 143 3.60 0.86 -16.53
C PRO A 143 2.39 1.25 -15.65
N ARG A 144 1.85 0.30 -14.89
CA ARG A 144 0.77 0.48 -13.90
C ARG A 144 1.10 -0.25 -12.59
N ASN A 145 0.58 0.25 -11.47
CA ASN A 145 0.77 -0.38 -10.15
C ASN A 145 -0.19 -1.57 -9.99
N ILE A 146 0.19 -2.73 -10.53
CA ILE A 146 -0.63 -3.94 -10.53
C ILE A 146 -0.04 -4.95 -9.55
N GLU A 147 -0.83 -5.36 -8.56
CA GLU A 147 -0.47 -6.37 -7.58
C GLU A 147 -1.26 -7.65 -7.83
N LEU A 148 -0.56 -8.76 -7.96
CA LEU A 148 -1.13 -10.09 -8.09
C LEU A 148 -1.05 -10.78 -6.73
N ILE A 149 -2.20 -11.09 -6.13
CA ILE A 149 -2.30 -11.71 -4.81
C ILE A 149 -2.96 -13.09 -4.97
N ARG A 150 -2.19 -14.14 -4.68
CA ARG A 150 -2.68 -15.50 -4.60
C ARG A 150 -3.35 -15.71 -3.24
N TYR A 151 -4.55 -16.28 -3.23
CA TYR A 151 -5.22 -16.67 -1.98
C TYR A 151 -5.32 -18.20 -1.83
N ARG A 152 -5.28 -18.66 -0.58
CA ARG A 152 -5.55 -20.05 -0.22
C ARG A 152 -6.23 -20.12 1.14
N PHE A 153 -7.33 -20.86 1.24
CA PHE A 153 -7.95 -21.16 2.53
C PHE A 153 -7.36 -22.42 3.13
N PHE A 154 -7.28 -22.49 4.46
CA PHE A 154 -6.95 -23.69 5.21
C PHE A 154 -7.96 -23.84 6.36
N ASP A 155 -8.33 -25.08 6.68
CA ASP A 155 -9.35 -25.37 7.70
C ASP A 155 -10.66 -24.56 7.51
N HIS A 156 -11.09 -23.78 8.50
CA HIS A 156 -12.35 -23.01 8.44
C HIS A 156 -12.16 -21.52 8.74
N ASP A 157 -10.98 -21.15 9.22
CA ASP A 157 -10.66 -19.85 9.82
C ASP A 157 -9.29 -19.30 9.39
N LEU A 158 -8.56 -20.01 8.51
CA LEU A 158 -7.25 -19.60 8.03
C LEU A 158 -7.32 -19.17 6.56
N LEU A 159 -6.82 -17.97 6.29
CA LEU A 159 -6.64 -17.42 4.95
C LEU A 159 -5.17 -17.03 4.78
N LEU A 160 -4.56 -17.53 3.71
CA LEU A 160 -3.28 -17.09 3.21
C LEU A 160 -3.49 -16.13 2.05
N LEU A 161 -2.78 -15.00 2.09
CA LEU A 161 -2.62 -14.06 0.99
C LEU A 161 -1.12 -13.97 0.68
N GLU A 162 -0.74 -14.23 -0.56
CA GLU A 162 0.64 -14.21 -1.04
C GLU A 162 0.73 -13.30 -2.25
N ARG A 163 1.56 -12.25 -2.19
CA ARG A 163 1.85 -11.45 -3.38
C ARG A 163 2.84 -12.20 -4.28
N VAL A 164 2.51 -12.35 -5.57
CA VAL A 164 3.30 -13.18 -6.50
C VAL A 164 4.19 -12.37 -7.45
N ASN A 165 4.06 -11.05 -7.45
CA ASN A 165 4.92 -10.15 -8.23
C ASN A 165 5.51 -9.04 -7.36
N THR A 166 6.61 -8.45 -7.82
CA THR A 166 7.17 -7.22 -7.24
C THR A 166 6.94 -6.08 -8.22
N VAL A 167 6.36 -4.98 -7.72
CA VAL A 167 6.21 -3.74 -8.48
C VAL A 167 7.30 -2.78 -8.01
N SER A 168 8.09 -2.25 -8.95
CA SER A 168 9.00 -1.14 -8.68
C SER A 168 8.28 0.17 -8.91
N GLU A 169 7.83 0.82 -7.83
CA GLU A 169 7.13 2.11 -7.94
C GLU A 169 8.04 3.23 -8.47
N LYS A 170 9.36 3.19 -8.19
CA LYS A 170 10.31 4.13 -8.79
C LYS A 170 10.37 4.04 -10.32
N ALA A 171 10.35 2.82 -10.86
CA ALA A 171 10.32 2.63 -12.32
C ALA A 171 8.99 3.11 -12.91
N LEU A 172 7.91 3.00 -12.14
CA LEU A 172 6.58 3.47 -12.50
C LEU A 172 6.53 4.99 -12.63
N ASP A 173 7.06 5.71 -11.65
CA ASP A 173 7.09 7.18 -11.65
C ASP A 173 7.85 7.71 -12.86
N VAL A 174 8.97 7.06 -13.23
CA VAL A 174 9.73 7.41 -14.44
C VAL A 174 8.92 7.13 -15.71
N ALA A 175 8.28 5.97 -15.81
CA ALA A 175 7.48 5.60 -16.99
C ALA A 175 6.27 6.54 -17.17
N ILE A 176 5.53 6.84 -16.09
CA ILE A 176 4.38 7.74 -16.12
C ILE A 176 4.82 9.16 -16.51
N ALA A 177 5.93 9.66 -15.95
CA ALA A 177 6.47 10.97 -16.30
C ALA A 177 6.87 11.09 -17.79
N THR A 178 7.28 10.00 -18.44
CA THR A 178 7.57 10.00 -19.88
C THR A 178 6.32 9.96 -20.77
N THR A 179 5.19 9.45 -20.27
CA THR A 179 3.92 9.40 -21.01
C THR A 179 3.04 10.62 -20.79
N GLU A 180 3.10 11.26 -19.61
CA GLU A 180 2.33 12.47 -19.29
C GLU A 180 3.12 13.74 -19.63
N SER A 181 3.42 13.95 -20.91
CA SER A 181 3.75 15.28 -21.43
C SER A 181 2.48 15.96 -21.92
N GLU A 182 1.54 16.25 -21.03
CA GLU A 182 0.38 17.09 -21.33
C GLU A 182 0.51 18.48 -20.67
N PRO A 183 0.05 19.54 -21.37
CA PRO A 183 0.09 20.89 -20.84
C PRO A 183 -0.95 21.03 -19.72
N THR A 184 -0.48 21.18 -18.49
CA THR A 184 -1.36 21.53 -17.36
C THR A 184 -2.12 22.82 -17.66
N THR A 185 -3.40 22.70 -17.95
CA THR A 185 -4.35 23.81 -17.85
C THR A 185 -4.43 24.23 -16.37
N PRO A 186 -4.45 25.52 -16.05
CA PRO A 186 -4.41 25.99 -14.67
C PRO A 186 -5.79 25.84 -14.02
N ALA A 187 -6.14 24.61 -13.64
CA ALA A 187 -7.16 24.39 -12.62
C ALA A 187 -6.59 24.98 -11.31
N THR A 188 -7.36 25.83 -10.64
CA THR A 188 -6.98 26.58 -9.44
C THR A 188 -6.53 25.65 -8.32
N ALA A 189 -5.26 25.24 -8.35
CA ALA A 189 -4.60 24.56 -7.26
C ALA A 189 -4.44 25.56 -6.13
N LYS A 190 -5.18 25.37 -5.05
CA LYS A 190 -4.83 26.01 -3.78
C LYS A 190 -3.39 25.65 -3.49
N VAL A 191 -2.52 26.65 -3.48
CA VAL A 191 -1.12 26.52 -3.07
C VAL A 191 -1.12 25.92 -1.66
N SER A 192 -0.80 24.62 -1.53
CA SER A 192 -0.52 24.07 -0.21
C SER A 192 0.71 24.81 0.31
N ARG A 193 0.62 25.37 1.52
CA ARG A 193 1.74 26.10 2.12
C ARG A 193 2.90 25.18 2.50
N ASP A 194 2.64 23.88 2.59
CA ASP A 194 3.63 22.89 2.98
C ASP A 194 4.54 22.54 1.80
N LYS A 195 5.85 22.63 2.07
CA LYS A 195 6.90 22.21 1.14
C LYS A 195 6.84 20.70 0.94
N THR A 196 7.20 20.25 -0.25
CA THR A 196 7.27 18.81 -0.53
C THR A 196 8.41 18.15 0.26
N GLN A 197 8.33 16.83 0.45
CA GLN A 197 9.41 16.03 1.03
C GLN A 197 10.74 16.28 0.31
N GLU A 198 10.71 16.32 -1.03
CA GLU A 198 11.88 16.57 -1.86
C GLU A 198 12.47 17.97 -1.62
N GLU A 199 11.62 19.00 -1.54
CA GLU A 199 12.05 20.37 -1.21
C GLU A 199 12.63 20.46 0.20
N GLN A 200 12.03 19.76 1.18
CA GLN A 200 12.54 19.69 2.55
C GLN A 200 13.92 19.02 2.59
N LEU A 201 14.09 17.89 1.90
CA LEU A 201 15.38 17.19 1.81
C LEU A 201 16.43 18.06 1.12
N ALA A 202 16.09 18.73 0.02
CA ALA A 202 17.02 19.61 -0.71
C ALA A 202 17.51 20.81 0.13
N GLN A 203 16.71 21.29 1.07
CA GLN A 203 17.05 22.42 1.96
C GLN A 203 17.73 21.99 3.26
N ASN A 204 17.79 20.69 3.55
CA ASN A 204 18.42 20.17 4.75
C ASN A 204 19.95 20.11 4.62
N SER A 205 20.64 19.99 5.76
CA SER A 205 22.10 19.78 5.76
C SER A 205 22.46 18.46 5.09
N GLN A 206 23.74 18.31 4.70
CA GLN A 206 24.23 17.04 4.17
C GLN A 206 23.99 15.89 5.17
N ASP A 207 24.26 16.11 6.46
CA ASP A 207 24.07 15.11 7.52
C ASP A 207 22.63 14.56 7.58
N ILE A 208 21.60 15.40 7.42
CA ILE A 208 20.20 14.95 7.43
C ILE A 208 19.84 14.20 6.15
N ARG A 209 20.39 14.60 4.99
CA ARG A 209 20.20 13.87 3.74
C ARG A 209 20.88 12.50 3.78
N ASP A 210 22.07 12.42 4.36
CA ASP A 210 22.79 11.16 4.57
C ASP A 210 22.06 10.27 5.56
N LEU A 211 21.51 10.85 6.64
CA LEU A 211 20.66 10.11 7.58
C LEU A 211 19.39 9.58 6.91
N TYR A 212 18.76 10.36 6.03
CA TYR A 212 17.57 9.93 5.28
C TYR A 212 17.90 8.76 4.34
N ALA A 213 19.04 8.84 3.63
CA ALA A 213 19.51 7.74 2.80
C ALA A 213 19.78 6.49 3.64
N ALA A 214 20.47 6.62 4.78
CA ALA A 214 20.76 5.50 5.67
C ALA A 214 19.50 4.84 6.25
N VAL A 215 18.48 5.63 6.63
CA VAL A 215 17.18 5.10 7.08
C VAL A 215 16.48 4.34 5.95
N THR A 216 16.43 4.93 4.76
CA THR A 216 15.77 4.34 3.58
C THR A 216 16.46 3.04 3.17
N ASP A 217 17.78 3.03 3.07
CA ASP A 217 18.58 1.86 2.71
C ASP A 217 18.41 0.75 3.74
N PHE A 218 18.38 1.09 5.03
CA PHE A 218 18.13 0.12 6.09
C PHE A 218 16.74 -0.52 5.94
N ILE A 219 15.68 0.27 5.77
CA ILE A 219 14.31 -0.24 5.62
C ILE A 219 14.20 -1.15 4.39
N LEU A 220 14.78 -0.74 3.26
CA LEU A 220 14.82 -1.55 2.03
C LEU A 220 15.62 -2.84 2.19
N SER A 221 16.64 -2.86 3.05
CA SER A 221 17.44 -4.05 3.30
C SER A 221 16.74 -5.13 4.14
N LEU A 222 15.58 -4.83 4.75
CA LEU A 222 14.83 -5.78 5.58
C LEU A 222 14.22 -6.93 4.77
N GLY A 223 13.89 -6.71 3.50
CA GLY A 223 13.39 -7.74 2.62
C GLY A 223 13.12 -7.26 1.19
N GLU A 224 13.20 -8.18 0.23
CA GLU A 224 12.94 -7.91 -1.19
C GLU A 224 11.47 -7.56 -1.48
N ASP A 225 10.58 -7.82 -0.54
CA ASP A 225 9.15 -7.57 -0.64
C ASP A 225 8.75 -6.15 -0.20
N VAL A 226 9.69 -5.38 0.36
CA VAL A 226 9.52 -3.98 0.75
C VAL A 226 9.42 -3.07 -0.48
N GLN A 227 8.39 -2.22 -0.50
CA GLN A 227 8.16 -1.22 -1.53
C GLN A 227 8.27 0.18 -0.93
N GLU A 228 9.06 1.02 -1.57
CA GLU A 228 9.17 2.45 -1.26
C GLU A 228 8.25 3.24 -2.19
N ARG A 229 7.50 4.17 -1.60
CA ARG A 229 6.66 5.14 -2.32
C ARG A 229 6.99 6.55 -1.88
N GLN A 230 7.35 7.41 -2.83
CA GLN A 230 7.54 8.84 -2.57
C GLN A 230 6.19 9.54 -2.70
N LEU A 231 5.69 10.08 -1.58
CA LEU A 231 4.51 10.93 -1.56
C LEU A 231 4.91 12.39 -1.43
N LYS A 232 3.94 13.28 -1.62
CA LYS A 232 4.16 14.72 -1.57
C LYS A 232 4.87 15.18 -0.29
N LEU A 233 4.51 14.63 0.87
CA LEU A 233 4.96 15.12 2.19
C LEU A 233 5.82 14.12 2.98
N TYR A 234 5.92 12.86 2.51
CA TYR A 234 6.63 11.80 3.22
C TYR A 234 6.97 10.66 2.25
N THR A 235 7.79 9.74 2.71
CA THR A 235 8.12 8.50 2.02
C THR A 235 7.51 7.33 2.78
N ALA A 236 6.71 6.50 2.12
CA ALA A 236 6.08 5.33 2.73
C ALA A 236 6.84 4.05 2.35
N PHE A 237 6.91 3.12 3.30
CA PHE A 237 7.46 1.77 3.12
C PHE A 237 6.39 0.74 3.47
N ARG A 238 6.13 -0.16 2.53
CA ARG A 238 5.04 -1.13 2.63
C ARG A 238 5.42 -2.51 2.14
N ARG A 239 4.71 -3.51 2.63
CA ARG A 239 4.62 -4.84 2.02
C ARG A 239 3.28 -4.92 1.29
N ILE A 240 2.29 -5.58 1.90
CA ILE A 240 0.88 -5.39 1.56
C ILE A 240 0.39 -4.06 2.13
N LYS A 241 0.73 -3.82 3.40
CA LYS A 241 0.38 -2.63 4.19
C LYS A 241 1.61 -1.79 4.48
N ASN A 242 1.41 -0.51 4.74
CA ASN A 242 2.44 0.37 5.27
C ASN A 242 2.90 -0.15 6.64
N PHE A 243 4.20 -0.11 6.88
CA PHE A 243 4.77 -0.40 8.20
C PHE A 243 5.63 0.77 8.71
N ALA A 244 6.27 1.51 7.81
CA ALA A 244 7.03 2.70 8.18
C ALA A 244 6.77 3.86 7.21
N CYS A 245 6.83 5.09 7.71
CA CYS A 245 6.89 6.30 6.90
C CYS A 245 8.02 7.21 7.39
N VAL A 246 8.69 7.91 6.49
CA VAL A 246 9.77 8.86 6.82
C VAL A 246 9.37 10.24 6.36
N VAL A 247 9.37 11.20 7.29
CA VAL A 247 9.09 12.61 7.04
C VAL A 247 10.37 13.41 7.24
N ALA A 248 10.76 14.18 6.22
CA ALA A 248 11.88 15.11 6.31
C ALA A 248 11.40 16.46 6.87
N LEU A 249 11.99 16.88 7.98
CA LEU A 249 11.75 18.20 8.58
C LEU A 249 13.06 18.99 8.65
N PRO A 250 13.02 20.30 8.93
CA PRO A 250 14.24 21.06 9.17
C PRO A 250 15.04 20.47 10.33
N LYS A 251 16.27 20.05 10.04
CA LYS A 251 17.27 19.53 11.00
C LYS A 251 16.95 18.19 11.67
N ARG A 252 15.95 17.44 11.19
CA ARG A 252 15.59 16.11 11.73
C ARG A 252 14.71 15.32 10.77
N LEU A 253 14.64 14.02 10.99
CA LEU A 253 13.66 13.13 10.38
C LEU A 253 12.65 12.68 11.42
N LEU A 254 11.41 12.47 11.00
CA LEU A 254 10.45 11.69 11.76
C LEU A 254 10.28 10.34 11.07
N VAL A 255 10.31 9.26 11.84
CA VAL A 255 9.98 7.91 11.38
C VAL A 255 8.71 7.48 12.07
N MET A 256 7.62 7.38 11.31
CA MET A 256 6.32 6.92 11.78
C MET A 256 6.27 5.41 11.63
N LEU A 257 5.98 4.69 12.71
CA LEU A 257 5.92 3.24 12.73
C LEU A 257 4.52 2.77 13.07
N LYS A 258 4.04 1.76 12.33
CA LYS A 258 2.76 1.10 12.59
C LYS A 258 2.90 0.11 13.75
N LEU A 259 3.19 0.64 14.93
CA LEU A 259 3.26 -0.08 16.19
C LEU A 259 2.34 0.60 17.21
N ASP A 260 1.71 -0.21 18.07
CA ASP A 260 0.96 0.31 19.21
C ASP A 260 1.93 0.95 20.21
N PRO A 261 1.87 2.29 20.45
CA PRO A 261 2.78 2.97 21.37
C PRO A 261 2.69 2.43 22.80
N LYS A 262 1.57 1.80 23.19
CA LYS A 262 1.40 1.18 24.51
C LYS A 262 2.27 -0.06 24.71
N GLN A 263 2.76 -0.66 23.62
CA GLN A 263 3.64 -1.83 23.64
C GLN A 263 5.12 -1.46 23.51
N VAL A 264 5.44 -0.17 23.59
CA VAL A 264 6.79 0.36 23.46
C VAL A 264 7.09 1.22 24.68
N THR A 265 8.30 1.10 25.22
CA THR A 265 8.76 2.01 26.28
C THR A 265 9.16 3.33 25.61
N LEU A 266 8.39 4.39 25.85
CA LEU A 266 8.65 5.69 25.25
C LEU A 266 9.84 6.39 25.92
N GLU A 267 10.76 6.90 25.12
CA GLU A 267 11.91 7.72 25.51
C GLU A 267 11.69 9.19 25.15
N ASP A 268 11.94 10.08 26.13
CA ASP A 268 11.86 11.52 25.94
C ASP A 268 12.79 12.00 24.81
N ASN A 269 12.28 12.90 23.96
CA ASN A 269 12.95 13.48 22.78
C ASN A 269 13.29 12.50 21.64
N PHE A 270 12.98 11.21 21.79
CA PHE A 270 13.20 10.19 20.76
C PHE A 270 11.89 9.60 20.25
N SER A 271 10.96 9.20 21.12
CA SER A 271 9.72 8.52 20.70
C SER A 271 8.47 9.15 21.30
N ARG A 272 7.35 9.10 20.58
CA ARG A 272 6.08 9.72 21.00
C ARG A 272 4.87 8.94 20.49
N ASP A 273 3.84 8.84 21.32
CA ASP A 273 2.49 8.41 20.92
C ASP A 273 1.77 9.56 20.18
N VAL A 274 1.39 9.30 18.93
CA VAL A 274 0.66 10.22 18.07
C VAL A 274 -0.72 9.69 17.66
N SER A 275 -1.22 8.61 18.27
CA SER A 275 -2.53 8.00 17.96
C SER A 275 -3.72 8.96 18.07
N GLY A 276 -3.61 9.97 18.95
CA GLY A 276 -4.63 11.00 19.14
C GLY A 276 -4.34 12.33 18.43
N VAL A 277 -3.29 12.42 17.62
CA VAL A 277 -2.81 13.66 17.02
C VAL A 277 -2.69 13.48 15.51
N GLY A 278 -3.22 14.41 14.72
CA GLY A 278 -3.05 14.41 13.27
C GLY A 278 -1.56 14.44 12.90
N HIS A 279 -1.13 13.50 12.06
CA HIS A 279 0.24 13.36 11.58
C HIS A 279 0.24 12.92 10.10
N TRP A 280 1.41 12.98 9.45
CA TRP A 280 1.58 12.50 8.08
C TRP A 280 2.05 11.05 8.07
N GLY A 281 1.65 10.30 7.05
CA GLY A 281 1.96 8.88 6.94
C GLY A 281 1.08 7.99 7.79
N THR A 282 1.53 6.76 8.00
CA THR A 282 0.81 5.73 8.74
C THR A 282 1.56 5.40 10.03
N GLY A 283 0.80 5.06 11.07
CA GLY A 283 1.31 4.49 12.31
C GLY A 283 1.30 5.47 13.47
N ASP A 284 1.12 4.91 14.67
CA ASP A 284 0.84 5.70 15.87
C ASP A 284 2.10 6.01 16.70
N LEU A 285 3.24 5.42 16.35
CA LEU A 285 4.52 5.64 17.02
C LEU A 285 5.43 6.54 16.16
N GLU A 286 5.70 7.74 16.65
CA GLU A 286 6.64 8.68 16.03
C GLU A 286 8.02 8.54 16.67
N LEU A 287 9.06 8.33 15.86
CA LEU A 287 10.47 8.42 16.26
C LEU A 287 11.12 9.67 15.67
N THR A 288 11.94 10.36 16.44
CA THR A 288 12.67 11.55 16.00
C THR A 288 14.16 11.25 15.87
N LEU A 289 14.68 11.33 14.64
CA LEU A 289 16.07 11.07 14.31
C LEU A 289 16.77 12.38 13.94
N ARG A 290 17.92 12.65 14.56
CA ARG A 290 18.76 13.85 14.33
C ARG A 290 20.16 13.49 13.88
N ALA A 291 20.65 12.31 14.25
CA ALA A 291 21.96 11.80 13.91
C ALA A 291 21.94 10.27 13.73
N ALA A 292 23.09 9.69 13.32
CA ALA A 292 23.23 8.27 13.06
C ALA A 292 22.97 7.40 14.30
N GLU A 293 23.27 7.90 15.49
CA GLU A 293 23.03 7.19 16.76
C GLU A 293 21.53 6.98 17.02
N ASP A 294 20.68 7.92 16.58
CA ASP A 294 19.23 7.78 16.69
C ASP A 294 18.71 6.69 15.74
N LEU A 295 19.34 6.52 14.57
CA LEU A 295 19.02 5.42 13.66
C LEU A 295 19.35 4.07 14.31
N GLU A 296 20.53 3.90 14.90
CA GLU A 296 20.88 2.64 15.58
C GLU A 296 19.87 2.27 16.68
N LYS A 297 19.35 3.27 17.40
CA LYS A 297 18.26 3.06 18.37
C LYS A 297 16.92 2.71 17.72
N ALA A 298 16.62 3.27 16.54
CA ALA A 298 15.37 3.03 15.83
C ALA A 298 15.29 1.66 15.16
N LYS A 299 16.44 1.07 14.75
CA LYS A 299 16.50 -0.19 14.00
C LYS A 299 15.67 -1.33 14.62
N PRO A 300 15.74 -1.64 15.93
CA PRO A 300 14.96 -2.73 16.50
C PRO A 300 13.44 -2.51 16.42
N LEU A 301 12.97 -1.25 16.49
CA LEU A 301 11.55 -0.92 16.35
C LEU A 301 11.09 -0.99 14.90
N ILE A 302 11.93 -0.55 13.96
CA ILE A 302 11.68 -0.67 12.53
C ILE A 302 11.61 -2.15 12.12
N GLU A 303 12.58 -2.97 12.56
CA GLU A 303 12.61 -4.42 12.32
C GLU A 303 11.37 -5.11 12.89
N ARG A 304 10.98 -4.77 14.12
CA ARG A 304 9.76 -5.28 14.73
C ARG A 304 8.53 -4.94 13.88
N CYS A 305 8.43 -3.70 13.40
CA CYS A 305 7.30 -3.28 12.58
C CYS A 305 7.28 -4.03 11.24
N TYR A 306 8.43 -4.27 10.61
CA TYR A 306 8.53 -5.10 9.41
C TYR A 306 8.03 -6.53 9.66
N LEU A 307 8.46 -7.17 10.76
CA LEU A 307 8.06 -8.55 11.10
C LEU A 307 6.57 -8.69 11.43
N GLU A 308 5.94 -7.64 11.98
CA GLU A 308 4.52 -7.61 12.34
C GLU A 308 3.60 -7.15 11.19
N SER A 309 4.17 -6.72 10.05
CA SER A 309 3.45 -6.09 8.93
C SER A 309 2.86 -7.03 7.87
#